data_AF-A4N3N2-F1
#
_entry.id   AF-A4N3N2-F1
#
_cell.length_a   1.000
_cell.length_b   1.000
_cell.length_c   1.000
_cell.angle_alpha   90.00
_cell.angle_beta   90.00
_cell.angle_gamma   90.00
#
_symmetry.space_group_name_H-M   'P 1'
#
loop_
_entity.id
_entity.type
_entity.pdbx_description
1 polymer ?
#
loop_
_entity_poly.entity_id
_entity_poly.type
_entity_poly.pdbx_seq_one_letter_code
_entity_poly.pdbx_strand_id
1 'polypeptide(L)'
;MLEILYQDEFLVAVNKPAGMLVHRSWLDPHETQFVMQTLRDQIGQHVFPIHRLDRPTSGVLLFALSSEIANLMCEQFEQKYVQKSYLAVVRGYLQGKERIDYPLKIQLDKIADKFSQEDKEPQEAVTDYEGLKIVEMPYPAGRYQTARYSFS
;
A
#
# COMPACT_ATOMS: atom_id res chain seq x y z
N MET A 1 -9.09 15.02 -9.72
CA MET A 1 -7.84 15.69 -9.30
C MET A 1 -7.38 15.01 -8.01
N LEU A 2 -6.08 14.72 -7.89
CA LEU A 2 -5.47 14.15 -6.70
C LEU A 2 -4.99 15.27 -5.76
N GLU A 3 -5.07 15.02 -4.46
CA GLU A 3 -4.48 15.90 -3.46
C GLU A 3 -2.95 15.71 -3.47
N ILE A 4 -2.21 16.76 -3.79
CA ILE A 4 -0.75 16.78 -3.74
C ILE A 4 -0.34 17.19 -2.31
N LEU A 5 0.39 16.30 -1.65
CA LEU A 5 0.91 16.50 -0.30
C LEU A 5 2.28 17.19 -0.32
N TYR A 6 3.06 16.92 -1.36
CA TYR A 6 4.40 17.45 -1.56
C TYR A 6 4.78 17.43 -3.03
N GLN A 7 5.54 18.43 -3.48
CA GLN A 7 6.13 18.46 -4.81
C GLN A 7 7.39 19.32 -4.81
N ASP A 8 8.48 18.78 -5.35
CA ASP A 8 9.71 19.51 -5.70
C ASP A 8 10.14 19.18 -7.13
N GLU A 9 11.40 19.49 -7.48
CA GLU A 9 11.97 19.24 -8.81
C GLU A 9 12.25 17.76 -9.12
N PHE A 10 12.25 16.89 -8.11
CA PHE A 10 12.60 15.46 -8.22
C PHE A 10 11.42 14.53 -7.91
N LEU A 11 10.55 14.90 -6.97
CA LEU A 11 9.55 14.04 -6.35
C LEU A 11 8.19 14.73 -6.26
N VAL A 12 7.14 13.90 -6.28
CA VAL A 12 5.78 14.31 -5.97
C VAL A 12 5.11 13.25 -5.11
N ALA A 13 4.50 13.67 -3.99
CA ALA A 13 3.72 12.81 -3.12
C ALA A 13 2.25 13.22 -3.19
N VAL A 14 1.38 12.23 -3.33
CA VAL A 14 -0.08 12.42 -3.37
C VAL A 14 -0.76 11.64 -2.27
N ASN A 15 -1.93 12.13 -1.84
CA ASN A 15 -2.86 11.33 -1.06
C ASN A 15 -3.69 10.48 -2.00
N LYS A 16 -3.30 9.22 -2.17
CA LYS A 16 -4.04 8.25 -2.97
C LYS A 16 -5.38 7.95 -2.28
N PRO A 17 -6.53 8.07 -2.98
CA PRO A 17 -7.81 7.63 -2.44
C PRO A 17 -7.92 6.10 -2.41
N ALA A 18 -8.66 5.58 -1.43
CA ALA A 18 -9.07 4.18 -1.41
C ALA A 18 -9.98 3.87 -2.63
N GLY A 19 -9.87 2.67 -3.18
CA GLY A 19 -10.63 2.22 -4.34
C GLY A 19 -9.95 2.47 -5.70
N MET A 20 -8.92 3.33 -5.76
CA MET A 20 -8.22 3.65 -7.02
C MET A 20 -6.98 2.77 -7.24
N LEU A 21 -6.75 2.33 -8.48
CA LEU A 21 -5.53 1.61 -8.87
C LEU A 21 -4.38 2.58 -9.13
N VAL A 22 -3.15 2.18 -8.79
CA VAL A 22 -1.94 3.00 -9.02
C VAL A 22 -1.63 3.12 -10.52
N HIS A 23 -1.63 1.97 -11.22
CA HIS A 23 -1.38 1.85 -12.66
C HIS A 23 -2.34 0.81 -13.26
N ARG A 24 -2.43 0.76 -14.59
CA ARG A 24 -3.25 -0.22 -15.32
C ARG A 24 -2.89 -1.65 -14.91
N SER A 25 -3.90 -2.45 -14.63
CA SER A 25 -3.75 -3.88 -14.35
C SER A 25 -4.70 -4.68 -15.21
N TRP A 26 -4.28 -5.87 -15.61
CA TRP A 26 -5.11 -6.85 -16.32
C TRP A 26 -6.31 -7.34 -15.48
N LEU A 27 -6.25 -7.15 -14.16
CA LEU A 27 -7.31 -7.52 -13.21
C LEU A 27 -8.58 -6.66 -13.34
N ASP A 28 -8.46 -5.44 -13.89
CA ASP A 28 -9.61 -4.56 -14.11
C ASP A 28 -9.47 -3.83 -15.45
N PRO A 29 -9.80 -4.51 -16.57
CA PRO A 29 -9.64 -3.95 -17.91
C PRO A 29 -10.64 -2.82 -18.21
N HIS A 30 -11.67 -2.65 -17.37
CA HIS A 30 -12.70 -1.62 -17.53
C HIS A 30 -12.40 -0.34 -16.73
N GLU A 31 -11.53 -0.42 -15.73
CA GLU A 31 -11.04 0.77 -15.03
C GLU A 31 -10.27 1.67 -15.99
N THR A 32 -10.58 2.96 -15.98
CA THR A 32 -9.96 3.93 -16.89
C THR A 32 -9.22 5.04 -16.15
N GLN A 33 -9.40 5.13 -14.82
CA GLN A 33 -8.76 6.14 -14.00
C GLN A 33 -7.74 5.49 -13.05
N PHE A 34 -6.49 5.95 -13.17
CA PHE A 34 -5.36 5.45 -12.41
C PHE A 34 -4.57 6.61 -11.83
N VAL A 35 -4.03 6.44 -10.62
CA VAL A 35 -3.32 7.52 -9.92
C VAL A 35 -2.21 8.11 -10.79
N MET A 36 -1.42 7.26 -11.43
CA MET A 36 -0.31 7.68 -12.29
C MET A 36 -0.78 8.54 -13.48
N GLN A 37 -1.86 8.12 -14.16
CA GLN A 37 -2.40 8.87 -15.30
C GLN A 37 -3.02 10.18 -14.85
N THR A 38 -3.83 10.15 -13.79
CA THR A 38 -4.47 11.34 -13.23
C THR A 38 -3.43 12.36 -12.76
N LEU A 39 -2.35 11.91 -12.10
CA LEU A 39 -1.29 12.79 -11.64
C LEU A 39 -0.51 13.39 -12.81
N ARG A 40 -0.11 12.57 -13.79
CA ARG A 40 0.57 13.03 -15.01
C ARG A 40 -0.24 14.13 -15.71
N ASP A 41 -1.53 13.89 -15.92
CA ASP A 41 -2.41 14.82 -16.61
C ASP A 41 -2.63 16.09 -15.78
N GLN A 42 -2.65 15.99 -14.45
CA GLN A 42 -2.79 17.12 -13.52
C GLN A 42 -1.56 18.03 -13.47
N ILE A 43 -0.34 17.48 -13.51
CA ILE A 43 0.91 18.26 -13.44
C ILE A 43 1.52 18.55 -14.82
N GLY A 44 0.97 17.95 -15.89
CA GLY A 44 1.46 18.13 -17.26
C GLY A 44 2.83 17.48 -17.54
N GLN A 45 3.28 16.56 -16.70
CA GLN A 45 4.60 15.91 -16.80
C GLN A 45 4.51 14.43 -16.49
N HIS A 46 5.37 13.62 -17.14
CA HIS A 46 5.50 12.20 -16.84
C HIS A 46 5.94 11.96 -15.39
N VAL A 47 5.38 10.93 -14.76
CA VAL A 47 5.71 10.52 -13.39
C VAL A 47 6.09 9.04 -13.37
N PHE A 48 7.00 8.67 -12.48
CA PHE A 48 7.51 7.31 -12.34
C PHE A 48 7.13 6.78 -10.95
N PRO A 49 6.35 5.68 -10.84
CA PRO A 49 5.96 5.14 -9.54
C PRO A 49 7.18 4.55 -8.82
N ILE A 50 7.38 4.92 -7.56
CA ILE A 50 8.48 4.40 -6.72
C ILE A 50 8.02 3.17 -5.92
N HIS A 51 6.77 3.19 -5.46
CA HIS A 51 6.14 2.08 -4.76
C HIS A 51 4.66 2.00 -5.13
N ARG A 52 3.96 1.02 -4.58
CA ARG A 52 2.52 0.87 -4.76
C ARG A 52 1.80 0.78 -3.42
N LEU A 53 0.52 1.15 -3.46
CA LEU A 53 -0.47 0.83 -2.45
C LEU A 53 -1.56 -0.01 -3.12
N ASP A 54 -2.15 -0.93 -2.38
CA ASP A 54 -3.25 -1.73 -2.90
C ASP A 54 -4.48 -0.86 -3.20
N ARG A 55 -5.36 -1.37 -4.05
CA ARG A 55 -6.60 -0.67 -4.44
C ARG A 55 -7.36 -0.13 -3.22
N PRO A 56 -7.70 -0.93 -2.18
CA PRO A 56 -8.46 -0.43 -1.04
C PRO A 56 -7.65 0.48 -0.10
N THR A 57 -6.32 0.53 -0.22
CA THR A 57 -5.46 1.30 0.69
C THR A 57 -5.38 2.76 0.24
N SER A 58 -5.68 3.69 1.14
CA SER A 58 -5.44 5.12 0.94
C SER A 58 -4.11 5.57 1.56
N GLY A 59 -3.68 6.80 1.26
CA GLY A 59 -2.56 7.45 1.92
C GLY A 59 -1.46 7.87 0.97
N VAL A 60 -0.26 8.09 1.52
CA VAL A 60 0.87 8.68 0.80
C VAL A 60 1.38 7.74 -0.27
N LEU A 61 1.38 8.21 -1.52
CA LEU A 61 1.99 7.53 -2.65
C LEU A 61 3.01 8.46 -3.31
N LEU A 62 4.25 7.98 -3.43
CA LEU A 62 5.37 8.75 -3.95
C LEU A 62 5.67 8.39 -5.42
N PHE A 63 5.91 9.42 -6.21
CA PHE A 63 6.39 9.31 -7.59
C PHE A 63 7.65 10.16 -7.78
N ALA A 64 8.53 9.70 -8.67
CA ALA A 64 9.66 10.47 -9.18
C ALA A 64 9.28 11.21 -10.46
N LEU A 65 9.98 12.32 -10.72
CA LEU A 65 9.80 13.16 -11.90
C LEU A 65 10.81 12.85 -13.02
N SER A 66 11.74 11.92 -12.79
CA SER A 66 12.65 11.36 -13.79
C SER A 66 12.93 9.87 -13.52
N SER A 67 13.41 9.16 -14.53
CA SER A 67 13.81 7.74 -14.41
C SER A 67 15.00 7.54 -13.48
N GLU A 68 15.94 8.47 -13.48
CA GLU A 68 17.15 8.43 -12.66
C GLU A 68 16.78 8.52 -11.17
N ILE A 69 15.90 9.48 -10.82
CA ILE A 69 15.37 9.61 -9.46
C ILE A 69 14.52 8.40 -9.08
N ALA A 70 13.73 7.85 -10.00
CA ALA A 70 12.94 6.65 -9.75
C ALA A 70 13.84 5.48 -9.32
N ASN A 71 14.93 5.23 -10.05
CA ASN A 71 15.88 4.15 -9.74
C ASN A 71 16.53 4.37 -8.36
N LEU A 72 17.02 5.57 -8.09
CA LEU A 72 17.63 5.92 -6.79
C LEU A 72 16.65 5.72 -5.62
N MET A 73 15.39 6.07 -5.81
CA MET A 73 14.37 5.89 -4.78
C MET A 73 13.98 4.42 -4.62
N CYS A 74 13.83 3.67 -5.71
CA CYS A 74 13.57 2.23 -5.65
C CYS A 74 14.67 1.49 -4.86
N GLU A 75 15.94 1.83 -5.08
CA GLU A 75 17.06 1.26 -4.31
C GLU A 75 16.93 1.56 -2.81
N GLN A 76 16.53 2.78 -2.42
CA GLN A 76 16.31 3.12 -1.01
C GLN A 76 15.13 2.36 -0.39
N PHE A 77 14.08 2.09 -1.16
CA PHE A 77 12.95 1.25 -0.72
C PHE A 77 13.38 -0.21 -0.55
N GLU A 78 14.16 -0.75 -1.48
CA GLU A 78 14.70 -2.11 -1.44
C GLU A 78 15.66 -2.30 -0.25
N GLN A 79 16.52 -1.31 0.01
CA GLN A 79 17.44 -1.30 1.16
C GLN A 79 16.75 -0.98 2.49
N LYS A 80 15.43 -0.78 2.51
CA LYS A 80 14.62 -0.48 3.71
C LYS A 80 15.04 0.79 4.46
N TYR A 81 15.65 1.77 3.78
CA TYR A 81 15.97 3.06 4.40
C TYR A 81 14.73 3.95 4.57
N VAL A 82 13.70 3.72 3.75
CA VAL A 82 12.44 4.44 3.84
C VAL A 82 11.56 3.82 4.92
N GLN A 83 11.23 4.63 5.93
CA GLN A 83 10.27 4.26 6.96
C GLN A 83 8.85 4.54 6.49
N LYS A 84 7.95 3.57 6.67
CA LYS A 84 6.53 3.67 6.31
C LYS A 84 5.70 3.35 7.53
N SER A 85 4.71 4.19 7.80
CA SER A 85 3.75 4.00 8.89
C SER A 85 2.35 3.96 8.32
N TYR A 86 1.53 3.06 8.85
CA TYR A 86 0.14 2.86 8.44
C TYR A 86 -0.73 2.91 9.68
N LEU A 87 -1.95 3.42 9.50
CA LEU A 87 -3.00 3.32 10.49
C LEU A 87 -3.99 2.26 10.02
N ALA A 88 -4.36 1.34 10.91
CA ALA A 88 -5.21 0.21 10.61
C ALA A 88 -6.27 0.01 11.70
N VAL A 89 -7.45 -0.47 11.28
CA VAL A 89 -8.44 -1.04 12.19
C VAL A 89 -8.44 -2.54 12.00
N VAL A 90 -8.12 -3.28 13.06
CA VAL A 90 -8.04 -4.74 13.06
C VAL A 90 -9.11 -5.34 13.97
N ARG A 91 -9.50 -6.59 13.70
CA ARG A 91 -10.43 -7.34 14.56
C ARG A 91 -9.68 -7.90 15.77
N GLY A 92 -10.31 -7.83 16.94
CA GLY A 92 -9.77 -8.28 18.21
C GLY A 92 -9.21 -7.14 19.06
N TYR A 93 -8.62 -7.51 20.19
CA TYR A 93 -7.89 -6.59 21.06
C TYR A 93 -6.40 -6.78 20.90
N LEU A 94 -5.74 -5.69 20.53
CA LEU A 94 -4.31 -5.60 20.30
C LEU A 94 -3.81 -4.48 21.23
N GLN A 95 -2.85 -4.82 22.09
CA GLN A 95 -2.35 -3.94 23.14
C GLN A 95 -0.82 -3.91 23.09
N GLY A 96 -0.25 -2.71 23.29
CA GLY A 96 1.19 -2.54 23.34
C GLY A 96 1.86 -2.69 21.97
N LYS A 97 3.18 -2.86 22.01
CA LYS A 97 4.05 -2.97 20.82
C LYS A 97 4.49 -4.41 20.64
N GLU A 98 4.36 -4.93 19.43
CA GLU A 98 4.88 -6.25 19.09
C GLU A 98 5.41 -6.27 17.64
N ARG A 99 6.03 -7.40 17.29
CA ARG A 99 6.61 -7.66 15.98
C ARG A 99 6.05 -8.96 15.40
N ILE A 100 5.60 -8.89 14.16
CA ILE A 100 5.31 -10.05 13.33
C ILE A 100 6.52 -10.26 12.43
N ASP A 101 7.22 -11.37 12.65
CA ASP A 101 8.34 -11.83 11.81
C ASP A 101 7.92 -13.16 11.20
N TYR A 102 7.42 -13.11 9.96
CA TYR A 102 6.85 -14.27 9.29
C TYR A 102 7.03 -14.17 7.77
N PRO A 103 7.84 -15.05 7.16
CA PRO A 103 8.05 -15.05 5.72
C PRO A 103 6.75 -15.27 4.93
N LEU A 104 6.56 -14.49 3.87
CA LEU A 104 5.39 -14.57 3.01
C LEU A 104 5.72 -15.37 1.76
N LYS A 105 4.93 -16.43 1.50
CA LYS A 105 4.95 -17.12 0.21
C LYS A 105 4.05 -16.38 -0.76
N ILE A 106 4.55 -16.12 -1.97
CA ILE A 106 3.76 -15.51 -3.03
C ILE A 106 2.61 -16.46 -3.37
N GLN A 107 1.38 -15.97 -3.23
CA GLN A 107 0.20 -16.64 -3.79
C GLN A 107 -0.03 -16.04 -5.17
N LEU A 108 0.30 -16.81 -6.20
CA LEU A 108 0.13 -16.38 -7.59
C LEU A 108 -1.36 -16.34 -7.93
N ASP A 109 -1.80 -15.21 -8.46
CA ASP A 109 -3.12 -15.11 -9.05
C ASP A 109 -3.10 -15.77 -10.43
N LYS A 110 -3.98 -16.75 -10.67
CA LYS A 110 -4.00 -17.53 -11.93
C LYS A 110 -4.16 -16.66 -13.18
N ILE A 111 -4.65 -15.43 -13.04
CA ILE A 111 -4.90 -14.48 -14.13
C ILE A 111 -3.78 -13.44 -14.21
N ALA A 112 -3.37 -12.83 -13.09
CA ALA A 112 -2.34 -11.78 -13.12
C ALA A 112 -0.91 -12.32 -13.23
N ASP A 113 -0.67 -13.53 -12.74
CA ASP A 113 0.66 -14.15 -12.62
C ASP A 113 0.87 -15.33 -13.57
N LYS A 114 0.12 -15.37 -14.67
CA LYS A 114 0.15 -16.48 -15.64
C LYS A 114 1.54 -16.79 -16.21
N PHE A 115 2.48 -15.84 -16.14
CA PHE A 115 3.87 -15.97 -16.61
C PHE A 115 4.91 -15.93 -15.48
N SER A 116 4.46 -15.91 -14.22
CA SER A 116 5.34 -15.85 -13.05
C SER A 116 5.86 -17.25 -12.71
N GLN A 117 7.10 -17.35 -12.22
CA GLN A 117 7.65 -18.62 -11.73
C GLN A 117 6.80 -19.17 -10.58
N GLU A 118 6.35 -20.42 -10.73
CA GLU A 118 5.41 -21.08 -9.80
C GLU A 118 6.02 -21.43 -8.43
N ASP A 119 7.36 -21.51 -8.33
CA ASP A 119 8.10 -21.87 -7.11
C ASP A 119 9.09 -20.78 -6.69
N LYS A 120 8.56 -19.61 -6.27
CA LYS A 120 9.39 -18.64 -5.55
C LYS A 120 9.48 -19.02 -4.08
N GLU A 121 10.70 -19.01 -3.55
CA GLU A 121 10.97 -19.16 -2.12
C GLU A 121 10.21 -18.08 -1.31
N PRO A 122 9.79 -18.40 -0.07
CA PRO A 122 9.19 -17.41 0.83
C PRO A 122 10.09 -16.19 0.99
N GLN A 123 9.48 -15.01 0.97
CA GLN A 123 10.19 -13.75 1.16
C GLN A 123 10.10 -13.30 2.61
N GLU A 124 11.25 -12.97 3.19
CA GLU A 124 11.36 -12.42 4.54
C GLU A 124 10.50 -11.17 4.70
N ALA A 125 9.61 -11.17 5.69
CA ALA A 125 8.69 -10.07 5.96
C ALA A 125 8.58 -9.82 7.46
N VAL A 126 8.83 -8.56 7.84
CA VAL A 126 8.78 -8.09 9.22
C VAL A 126 7.86 -6.89 9.29
N THR A 127 6.90 -6.93 10.22
CA THR A 127 5.99 -5.82 10.52
C THR A 127 5.99 -5.56 12.00
N ASP A 128 6.36 -4.34 12.39
CA ASP A 128 6.15 -3.82 13.74
C ASP A 128 4.76 -3.18 13.83
N TYR A 129 4.06 -3.39 14.96
CA TYR A 129 2.77 -2.75 15.22
C TYR A 129 2.67 -2.23 16.66
N GLU A 130 1.77 -1.26 16.87
CA GLU A 130 1.44 -0.72 18.19
C GLU A 130 -0.07 -0.54 18.33
N GLY A 131 -0.67 -1.19 19.32
CA GLY A 131 -2.08 -0.98 19.64
C GLY A 131 -2.31 0.39 20.29
N LEU A 132 -2.98 1.28 19.58
CA LEU A 132 -3.24 2.66 20.01
C LEU A 132 -4.55 2.78 20.80
N LYS A 133 -5.62 2.12 20.34
CA LYS A 133 -6.95 2.15 20.99
C LYS A 133 -7.69 0.84 20.77
N ILE A 134 -8.58 0.50 21.70
CA ILE A 134 -9.53 -0.62 21.55
C ILE A 134 -10.96 -0.11 21.59
N VAL A 135 -11.86 -0.79 20.89
CA VAL A 135 -13.30 -0.50 20.92
C VAL A 135 -14.11 -1.80 20.87
N GLU A 136 -15.20 -1.83 21.63
CA GLU A 136 -16.20 -2.89 21.57
C GLU A 136 -17.49 -2.32 20.98
N MET A 137 -17.97 -2.94 19.90
CA MET A 137 -19.18 -2.53 19.21
C MET A 137 -20.32 -3.52 19.54
N PRO A 138 -21.58 -3.04 19.67
CA PRO A 138 -22.73 -3.85 20.04
C PRO A 138 -23.25 -4.69 18.85
N TYR A 139 -22.35 -5.32 18.11
CA TYR A 139 -22.66 -6.19 16.98
C TYR A 139 -22.13 -7.60 17.25
N PRO A 140 -22.95 -8.66 17.09
CA PRO A 140 -22.48 -10.01 17.31
C PRO A 140 -21.43 -10.43 16.27
N ALA A 141 -20.41 -11.16 16.73
CA ALA A 141 -19.29 -11.61 15.89
C ALA A 141 -18.96 -13.08 16.16
N GLY A 142 -19.57 -13.98 15.39
CA GLY A 142 -19.44 -15.43 15.59
C GLY A 142 -20.10 -15.85 16.91
N ARG A 143 -19.31 -16.42 17.84
CA ARG A 143 -19.79 -16.84 19.17
C ARG A 143 -19.91 -15.71 20.20
N TYR A 144 -19.45 -14.51 19.88
CA TYR A 144 -19.45 -13.37 20.80
C TYR A 144 -20.64 -12.45 20.52
N GLN A 145 -21.26 -11.93 21.58
CA GLN A 145 -22.38 -10.99 21.47
C GLN A 145 -21.95 -9.59 20.98
N THR A 146 -20.66 -9.30 21.06
CA THR A 146 -20.05 -8.02 20.66
C THR A 146 -18.87 -8.24 19.72
N ALA A 147 -18.54 -7.20 18.96
CA ALA A 147 -17.45 -7.18 18.01
C ALA A 147 -16.32 -6.32 18.57
N ARG A 148 -15.13 -6.90 18.63
CA ARG A 148 -13.94 -6.26 19.19
C ARG A 148 -13.05 -5.78 18.06
N TYR A 149 -12.57 -4.55 18.18
CA TYR A 149 -11.63 -3.96 17.23
C TYR A 149 -10.52 -3.22 17.96
N SER A 150 -9.40 -3.08 17.28
CA SER A 150 -8.26 -2.26 17.70
C SER A 150 -7.84 -1.33 16.59
N PHE A 151 -7.49 -0.11 16.97
CA PHE A 151 -6.80 0.85 16.14
C PHE A 151 -5.30 0.72 16.39
N SER A 152 -4.53 0.51 15.35
CA SER A 152 -3.08 0.30 15.36
C SER A 152 -2.38 1.12 14.30
#